data_AF-A0A1E3PPM5-F1
#
_entry.id   AF-A0A1E3PPM5-F1
#
_cell.length_a   1.000
_cell.length_b   1.000
_cell.length_c   1.000
_cell.angle_alpha   90.00
_cell.angle_beta   90.00
_cell.angle_gamma   90.00
#
_symmetry.space_group_name_H-M   'P 1'
#
loop_
_entity.id
_entity.type
_entity.pdbx_description
1 polymer ?
#
loop_
_entity_poly.entity_id
_entity_poly.type
_entity_poly.pdbx_seq_one_letter_code
_entity_poly.pdbx_strand_id
1 'polypeptide(L)'
;MSTTPNPKAFPLADAALTQQILDLSQQATHLRQLKKGANEATKTLNRGISEFIIMAADTEPIEILLHLPLLCEDKNVPYVFVPSKVALGRACGVSRPVISASITSNDASQLKDQINQIKDKIERLLI
;
A
#
# COMPACT_ATOMS: atom_id res chain seq x y z
N MET A 1 -12.48 13.90 16.17
CA MET A 1 -11.95 13.13 15.03
C MET A 1 -11.66 11.75 15.57
N SER A 2 -12.48 10.76 15.22
CA SER A 2 -12.41 9.41 15.79
C SER A 2 -11.05 8.78 15.47
N THR A 3 -10.21 8.65 16.50
CA THR A 3 -8.85 8.10 16.46
C THR A 3 -8.83 6.58 16.26
N THR A 4 -9.99 5.95 16.12
CA THR A 4 -10.14 4.51 15.92
C THR A 4 -10.06 4.18 14.44
N PRO A 5 -9.05 3.41 13.99
CA PRO A 5 -8.99 2.90 12.62
C PRO A 5 -10.24 2.08 12.31
N ASN A 6 -10.72 2.15 11.08
CA ASN A 6 -11.92 1.46 10.65
C ASN A 6 -11.77 -0.05 10.91
N PRO A 7 -12.74 -0.74 11.55
CA PRO A 7 -12.63 -2.17 11.84
C PRO A 7 -12.51 -3.05 10.58
N LYS A 8 -12.89 -2.54 9.40
CA LYS A 8 -12.72 -3.22 8.11
C LYS A 8 -11.30 -3.08 7.53
N ALA A 9 -10.45 -2.25 8.12
CA ALA A 9 -9.07 -2.03 7.68
C ALA A 9 -8.13 -3.06 8.33
N PHE A 10 -8.07 -4.26 7.76
CA PHE A 10 -7.20 -5.34 8.22
C PHE A 10 -6.38 -5.92 7.04
N PRO A 11 -5.07 -6.17 7.20
CA PRO A 11 -4.24 -5.91 8.37
C PRO A 11 -3.79 -4.44 8.46
N LEU A 12 -3.74 -3.89 9.67
CA LEU A 12 -3.27 -2.52 9.93
C LEU A 12 -1.79 -2.55 10.34
N ALA A 13 -0.95 -1.76 9.67
CA ALA A 13 0.45 -1.60 10.05
C ALA A 13 0.59 -0.88 11.40
N ASP A 14 1.54 -1.34 12.22
CA ASP A 14 1.97 -0.60 13.40
C ASP A 14 2.69 0.70 13.03
N ALA A 15 3.02 1.54 14.02
CA ALA A 15 3.66 2.81 13.77
C ALA A 15 5.03 2.68 13.10
N ALA A 16 5.81 1.66 13.47
CA ALA A 16 7.16 1.44 12.95
C ALA A 16 7.13 0.98 11.49
N LEU A 17 6.28 0.00 11.16
CA LEU A 17 6.06 -0.50 9.81
C LEU A 17 5.42 0.58 8.93
N THR A 18 4.49 1.37 9.47
CA THR A 18 3.90 2.50 8.73
C THR A 18 4.97 3.48 8.25
N GLN A 19 5.91 3.89 9.11
CA GLN A 19 7.00 4.79 8.69
C GLN A 19 7.87 4.13 7.61
N GLN A 20 8.24 2.87 7.77
CA GLN A 20 9.01 2.13 6.76
C GLN A 20 8.30 2.05 5.40
N ILE A 21 6.99 1.81 5.40
CA ILE A 21 6.17 1.78 4.18
C ILE A 21 6.11 3.15 3.52
N LEU A 22 5.94 4.23 4.29
CA LEU A 22 5.88 5.59 3.76
C LEU A 22 7.24 6.05 3.19
N ASP A 23 8.34 5.75 3.88
CA ASP A 23 9.69 6.05 3.40
C ASP A 23 10.01 5.30 2.10
N LEU A 24 9.64 4.01 2.03
CA LEU A 24 9.77 3.22 0.80
C LEU A 24 8.91 3.81 -0.32
N SER A 25 7.66 4.17 -0.02
CA SER A 25 6.74 4.76 -1.00
C SER A 25 7.28 6.06 -1.59
N GLN A 26 7.95 6.87 -0.76
CA GLN A 26 8.64 8.07 -1.20
C GLN A 26 9.79 7.74 -2.15
N GLN A 27 10.67 6.80 -1.78
CA GLN A 27 11.78 6.38 -2.64
C GLN A 27 11.29 5.77 -3.97
N ALA A 28 10.29 4.90 -3.91
CA ALA A 28 9.68 4.27 -5.09
C ALA A 28 9.02 5.30 -6.03
N THR A 29 8.47 6.39 -5.48
CA THR A 29 7.93 7.50 -6.29
C THR A 29 9.03 8.18 -7.11
N HIS A 30 10.21 8.42 -6.52
CA HIS A 30 11.35 9.02 -7.23
C HIS A 30 11.86 8.11 -8.35
N LEU A 31 11.84 6.79 -8.14
CA LEU A 31 12.21 5.78 -9.13
C LEU A 31 11.09 5.40 -10.11
N ARG A 32 9.93 6.08 -10.05
CA ARG A 32 8.72 5.77 -10.86
C ARG A 32 8.24 4.31 -10.73
N GLN A 33 8.53 3.67 -9.61
CA GLN A 33 8.18 2.29 -9.26
C GLN A 33 6.92 2.22 -8.36
N LEU A 34 6.11 3.29 -8.36
CA LEU A 34 4.87 3.38 -7.61
C LEU A 34 3.74 3.84 -8.51
N LYS A 35 2.58 3.18 -8.39
CA LYS A 35 1.31 3.58 -8.99
C LYS A 35 0.36 4.01 -7.87
N LYS A 36 -0.40 5.07 -8.09
CA LYS A 36 -1.22 5.75 -7.08
C LYS A 36 -2.69 5.77 -7.49
N GLY A 37 -3.57 5.47 -6.55
CA GLY A 37 -5.02 5.38 -6.71
C GLY A 37 -5.53 3.96 -6.93
N ALA A 38 -6.81 3.74 -6.57
CA ALA A 38 -7.42 2.41 -6.57
C ALA A 38 -7.45 1.78 -7.97
N ASN A 39 -7.86 2.54 -8.99
CA ASN A 39 -7.90 2.03 -10.36
C ASN A 39 -6.53 1.62 -10.89
N GLU A 40 -5.47 2.34 -10.52
CA GLU A 40 -4.11 1.99 -10.94
C GLU A 40 -3.58 0.77 -10.18
N ALA A 41 -3.90 0.65 -8.88
CA ALA A 41 -3.60 -0.56 -8.10
C ALA A 41 -4.29 -1.80 -8.69
N THR A 42 -5.56 -1.70 -9.09
CA THR A 42 -6.29 -2.78 -9.76
C THR A 42 -5.64 -3.16 -11.10
N LYS A 43 -5.14 -2.19 -11.87
CA LYS A 43 -4.42 -2.45 -13.13
C LYS A 43 -3.09 -3.17 -12.89
N THR A 44 -2.32 -2.80 -11.86
CA THR A 44 -1.04 -3.45 -11.54
C THR A 44 -1.24 -4.88 -11.08
N LEU A 45 -2.28 -5.15 -10.28
CA LEU A 45 -2.67 -6.49 -9.85
C LEU A 45 -3.07 -7.37 -11.04
N ASN A 46 -3.93 -6.87 -11.93
CA ASN A 46 -4.36 -7.61 -13.13
C ASN A 46 -3.22 -7.90 -14.09
N ARG A 47 -2.20 -7.03 -14.15
CA ARG A 47 -0.99 -7.22 -14.96
C ARG A 47 0.07 -8.12 -14.30
N GLY A 48 -0.10 -8.49 -13.03
CA GLY A 48 0.88 -9.30 -12.30
C GLY A 48 2.21 -8.60 -12.06
N ILE A 49 2.22 -7.26 -12.01
CA ILE A 49 3.43 -6.46 -11.78
C ILE A 49 3.44 -5.77 -10.41
N SER A 50 2.47 -6.08 -9.55
CA SER A 50 2.38 -5.52 -8.21
C SER A 50 3.19 -6.36 -7.23
N GLU A 51 4.06 -5.71 -6.45
CA GLU A 51 4.81 -6.38 -5.38
C GLU A 51 4.00 -6.46 -4.09
N PHE A 52 3.34 -5.34 -3.75
CA PHE A 52 2.38 -5.25 -2.65
C PHE A 52 1.52 -4.00 -2.79
N ILE A 53 0.37 -4.00 -2.10
CA ILE A 53 -0.61 -2.91 -2.09
C ILE A 53 -0.67 -2.21 -0.74
N ILE A 54 -0.72 -0.88 -0.77
CA ILE A 54 -0.90 -0.01 0.40
C ILE A 54 -2.28 0.62 0.30
N MET A 55 -3.05 0.58 1.38
CA MET A 55 -4.39 1.18 1.48
C MET A 55 -4.49 2.10 2.69
N ALA A 56 -5.32 3.13 2.63
CA ALA A 56 -5.53 4.04 3.75
C ALA A 56 -6.77 3.67 4.57
N ALA A 57 -6.61 3.49 5.89
CA ALA A 57 -7.68 3.09 6.82
C ALA A 57 -8.69 4.20 7.13
N ASP A 58 -8.31 5.48 6.97
CA ASP A 58 -9.16 6.67 7.14
C ASP A 58 -9.89 7.07 5.84
N THR A 59 -10.04 6.11 4.91
CA THR A 59 -10.83 6.30 3.70
C THR A 59 -12.31 6.27 4.02
N GLU A 60 -13.03 7.29 3.57
CA GLU A 60 -14.47 7.44 3.75
C GLU A 60 -15.11 7.68 2.38
N PRO A 61 -16.00 6.79 1.89
CA PRO A 61 -16.36 5.48 2.46
C PRO A 61 -15.28 4.41 2.19
N ILE A 62 -15.01 3.53 3.17
CA ILE A 62 -13.95 2.50 3.03
C ILE A 62 -14.31 1.43 1.98
N GLU A 63 -15.61 1.29 1.71
CA GLU A 63 -16.19 0.35 0.75
C GLU A 63 -15.58 0.49 -0.65
N ILE A 64 -15.08 1.68 -1.01
CA ILE A 64 -14.42 1.91 -2.30
C ILE A 64 -13.11 1.12 -2.45
N LEU A 65 -12.47 0.71 -1.35
CA LEU A 65 -11.21 -0.03 -1.35
C LEU A 65 -11.39 -1.55 -1.13
N LEU A 66 -12.55 -2.01 -0.68
CA LEU A 66 -12.75 -3.41 -0.25
C LEU A 66 -12.64 -4.44 -1.39
N HIS A 67 -12.64 -4.00 -2.64
CA HIS A 67 -12.35 -4.86 -3.78
C HIS A 67 -10.85 -5.21 -3.93
N LEU A 68 -9.95 -4.40 -3.37
CA LEU A 68 -8.51 -4.62 -3.47
C LEU A 68 -8.03 -5.81 -2.63
N PRO A 69 -8.41 -5.98 -1.35
CA PRO A 69 -8.04 -7.17 -0.58
C PRO A 69 -8.40 -8.49 -1.29
N LEU A 70 -9.63 -8.60 -1.79
CA LEU A 70 -10.09 -9.79 -2.52
C LEU A 70 -9.23 -10.08 -3.76
N LEU A 71 -8.92 -9.04 -4.54
CA LEU A 71 -8.06 -9.18 -5.72
C LEU A 71 -6.61 -9.50 -5.35
N CYS A 72 -6.13 -9.01 -4.20
CA CYS A 72 -4.80 -9.31 -3.68
C CYS A 72 -4.69 -10.78 -3.26
N GLU A 73 -5.71 -11.33 -2.59
CA GLU A 73 -5.80 -12.75 -2.22
C GLU A 73 -5.81 -13.65 -3.46
N ASP A 74 -6.65 -13.35 -4.45
CA ASP A 74 -6.73 -14.09 -5.72
C ASP A 74 -5.41 -14.11 -6.51
N LYS A 75 -4.58 -13.08 -6.33
CA LYS A 75 -3.29 -12.91 -7.04
C LYS A 75 -2.08 -13.25 -6.17
N ASN A 76 -2.28 -13.67 -4.93
CA ASN A 76 -1.22 -13.90 -3.95
C ASN A 76 -0.27 -12.69 -3.79
N VAL A 77 -0.83 -11.47 -3.79
CA VAL A 77 -0.09 -10.22 -3.59
C VAL A 77 -0.33 -9.72 -2.17
N PRO A 78 0.70 -9.46 -1.35
CA PRO A 78 0.51 -8.94 -0.01
C PRO A 78 -0.07 -7.53 -0.02
N TYR A 79 -0.87 -7.20 1.00
CA TYR A 79 -1.50 -5.90 1.14
C TYR A 79 -1.54 -5.44 2.59
N VAL A 80 -1.56 -4.13 2.81
CA VAL A 80 -1.54 -3.56 4.17
C VAL A 80 -2.28 -2.23 4.23
N PHE A 81 -2.92 -1.96 5.36
CA PHE A 81 -3.50 -0.68 5.66
C PHE A 81 -2.54 0.21 6.46
N VAL A 82 -2.43 1.48 6.05
CA VAL A 82 -1.78 2.56 6.79
C VAL A 82 -2.86 3.48 7.39
N PRO A 83 -2.60 4.11 8.54
CA PRO A 83 -3.63 4.86 9.26
C PRO A 83 -4.13 6.12 8.52
N SER A 84 -3.32 6.74 7.64
CA SER A 84 -3.68 8.03 7.03
C SER A 84 -3.42 8.13 5.52
N LYS A 85 -4.48 8.49 4.78
CA LYS A 85 -4.45 8.84 3.35
C LYS A 85 -3.66 10.11 3.04
N VAL A 86 -3.56 11.02 4.02
CA VAL A 86 -2.80 12.28 3.87
C VAL A 86 -1.30 11.98 3.94
N ALA A 87 -0.89 11.15 4.89
CA ALA A 87 0.51 10.70 5.00
C ALA A 87 0.92 9.90 3.76
N LEU A 88 0.06 8.99 3.29
CA LEU A 88 0.28 8.24 2.05
C LEU A 88 0.40 9.17 0.83
N GLY A 89 -0.48 10.16 0.70
CA GLY A 89 -0.41 11.15 -0.38
C GLY A 89 0.92 11.90 -0.41
N ARG A 90 1.38 12.35 0.76
CA ARG A 90 2.69 13.02 0.90
C ARG A 90 3.84 12.11 0.48
N ALA A 91 3.84 10.85 0.94
CA ALA A 91 4.84 9.87 0.55
C ALA A 91 4.81 9.60 -0.97
N CYS A 92 3.64 9.57 -1.60
CA CYS A 92 3.48 9.45 -3.05
C CYS A 92 3.82 10.74 -3.83
N GLY A 93 4.35 11.78 -3.18
CA GLY A 93 4.74 13.04 -3.82
C GLY A 93 3.56 13.87 -4.35
N VAL A 94 2.38 13.74 -3.74
CA VAL A 94 1.19 14.51 -4.13
C VAL A 94 0.62 15.29 -2.95
N SER A 95 0.08 16.47 -3.24
CA SER A 95 -0.60 17.32 -2.25
C SER A 95 -2.00 16.82 -1.89
N ARG A 96 -2.58 15.96 -2.71
CA ARG A 96 -3.92 15.39 -2.51
C ARG A 96 -3.83 14.07 -1.73
N PRO A 97 -4.85 13.75 -0.90
CA PRO A 97 -4.95 12.44 -0.27
C PRO A 97 -4.88 11.29 -1.28
N VAL A 98 -4.17 10.23 -0.93
CA VAL A 98 -4.10 8.99 -1.70
C VAL A 98 -4.68 7.87 -0.85
N ILE A 99 -5.68 7.19 -1.39
CA ILE A 99 -6.40 6.11 -0.69
C ILE A 99 -5.75 4.74 -0.91
N SER A 100 -4.98 4.58 -1.99
CA SER A 100 -4.22 3.37 -2.25
C SER A 100 -3.03 3.61 -3.18
N ALA A 101 -2.03 2.75 -3.05
CA ALA A 101 -0.85 2.74 -3.90
C ALA A 101 -0.38 1.30 -4.13
N SER A 102 0.24 1.05 -5.28
CA SER A 102 0.92 -0.19 -5.61
C SER A 102 2.39 0.09 -5.82
N ILE A 103 3.24 -0.66 -5.13
CA ILE A 103 4.65 -0.79 -5.52
C ILE A 103 4.71 -1.79 -6.68
N THR A 104 5.43 -1.44 -7.74
CA THR A 104 5.56 -2.31 -8.92
C THR A 104 6.88 -3.08 -8.89
N SER A 105 6.92 -4.25 -9.53
CA SER A 105 8.13 -5.03 -9.68
C SER A 105 9.14 -4.30 -10.59
N ASN A 106 10.41 -4.32 -10.18
CA ASN A 106 11.53 -3.88 -10.99
C ASN A 106 12.79 -4.57 -10.48
N ASP A 107 13.23 -5.62 -11.18
CA ASP A 107 14.35 -6.47 -10.74
C ASP A 107 15.69 -5.77 -10.67
N ALA A 108 15.87 -4.68 -11.42
CA ALA A 108 17.08 -3.87 -11.41
C ALA A 108 17.03 -2.74 -10.36
N SER A 109 15.97 -2.66 -9.55
CA SER A 109 15.80 -1.61 -8.57
C SER A 109 16.67 -1.83 -7.33
N GLN A 110 17.29 -0.75 -6.85
CA GLN A 110 18.01 -0.72 -5.58
C GLN A 110 17.08 -0.91 -4.37
N LEU A 111 15.76 -0.80 -4.56
CA LEU A 111 14.75 -0.98 -3.52
C LEU A 111 14.34 -2.44 -3.30
N LYS A 112 14.84 -3.38 -4.11
CA LYS A 112 14.37 -4.78 -4.11
C LYS A 112 14.47 -5.43 -2.72
N ASP A 113 15.60 -5.26 -2.03
CA ASP A 113 15.78 -5.85 -0.69
C ASP A 113 14.84 -5.24 0.34
N GLN A 114 14.60 -3.92 0.28
CA GLN A 114 13.67 -3.23 1.18
C GLN A 114 12.22 -3.64 0.90
N ILE A 115 11.85 -3.79 -0.36
CA ILE A 115 10.53 -4.30 -0.77
C ILE A 115 10.30 -5.69 -0.20
N ASN A 116 11.26 -6.60 -0.37
CA ASN A 116 11.16 -7.97 0.15
C ASN A 116 11.04 -7.99 1.69
N GLN A 117 11.85 -7.20 2.40
CA GLN A 117 11.75 -7.10 3.86
C GLN A 117 10.38 -6.60 4.33
N ILE A 118 9.78 -5.64 3.62
CA ILE A 118 8.45 -5.13 3.96
C ILE A 118 7.37 -6.16 3.61
N LYS A 119 7.48 -6.86 2.48
CA LYS A 119 6.57 -7.97 2.12
C LYS A 119 6.56 -9.04 3.20
N ASP A 120 7.72 -9.51 3.65
CA ASP A 120 7.83 -10.51 4.72
C ASP A 120 7.15 -10.04 6.02
N LYS A 121 7.26 -8.75 6.35
CA LYS A 121 6.58 -8.17 7.53
C LYS A 121 5.07 -8.10 7.35
N ILE A 122 4.60 -7.76 6.15
CA ILE A 122 3.17 -7.70 5.83
C ILE A 122 2.55 -9.11 5.88
N GLU A 123 3.23 -10.11 5.31
CA GLU A 123 2.77 -11.50 5.34
C GLU A 123 2.62 -12.03 6.77
N ARG A 124 3.52 -11.64 7.68
CA ARG A 124 3.39 -11.98 9.12
C ARG A 124 2.19 -11.34 9.81
N LEU A 125 1.62 -10.26 9.26
CA LEU A 125 0.40 -9.63 9.79
C LEU A 125 -0.88 -10.30 9.29
N LEU A 126 -0.78 -11.11 8.23
CA LEU A 126 -1.91 -11.83 7.62
C LEU A 126 -2.14 -13.22 8.24
N ILE A 127 -1.29 -13.64 9.19
CA ILE A 127 -1.37 -14.92 9.91
C ILE A 127 -2.12 -14.74 11.24
#